data_AF-A0A7H2Q3T7-F1
#
_entry.id   AF-A0A7H2Q3T7-F1
#
_cell.length_a   1.000
_cell.length_b   1.000
_cell.length_c   1.000
_cell.angle_alpha   90.00
_cell.angle_beta   90.00
_cell.angle_gamma   90.00
#
_symmetry.space_group_name_H-M   'P 1'
#
loop_
_entity.id
_entity.type
_entity.pdbx_description
1 polymer ?
#
loop_
_entity_poly.entity_id
_entity_poly.type
_entity_poly.pdbx_seq_one_letter_code
_entity_poly.pdbx_strand_id
1 'polypeptide(L)'
;MSRIKLYSLLGTEEYECSNELVLKVDSTLKNIYEIYSYFGKEIYNQYRYINTILPENTSYFGASPDGFSDCLTEFLHQLINSDSLRIEIVSKGEGISDNDIYIFLYILFSNMVNYNCESKLRVFVSKEILDIYLKESKRLLDLNSEPEDFVIY
;
A
#
# COMPACT_ATOMS: atom_id res chain seq x y z
N MET A 1 5.42 19.46 7.49
CA MET A 1 4.58 19.22 6.29
C MET A 1 3.12 19.27 6.72
N SER A 2 2.26 20.03 6.05
CA SER A 2 0.90 20.32 6.51
C SER A 2 -0.04 19.11 6.33
N ARG A 3 -0.88 18.88 7.35
CA ARG A 3 -1.85 17.78 7.50
C ARG A 3 -2.87 17.65 6.35
N ILE A 4 -2.92 18.60 5.44
CA ILE A 4 -3.86 18.66 4.31
C ILE A 4 -3.60 17.54 3.29
N LYS A 5 -2.36 17.05 3.16
CA LYS A 5 -2.01 16.04 2.14
C LYS A 5 -2.52 14.62 2.40
N LEU A 6 -2.71 14.20 3.66
CA LEU A 6 -3.07 12.81 3.97
C LEU A 6 -4.54 12.50 3.62
N TYR A 7 -5.44 13.47 3.77
CA TYR A 7 -6.84 13.33 3.39
C TYR A 7 -7.08 13.49 1.87
N SER A 8 -6.21 14.23 1.15
CA SER A 8 -6.28 14.29 -0.32
C SER A 8 -5.81 13.00 -1.00
N LEU A 9 -5.05 12.15 -0.29
CA LEU A 9 -4.58 10.84 -0.77
C LEU A 9 -5.65 9.74 -0.75
N LEU A 10 -6.76 9.95 -0.02
CA LEU A 10 -7.91 9.04 0.08
C LEU A 10 -9.16 9.61 -0.63
N GLY A 11 -8.95 10.57 -1.54
CA GLY A 11 -9.99 11.36 -2.20
C GLY A 11 -10.47 10.81 -3.54
N THR A 12 -11.79 10.83 -3.69
CA THR A 12 -12.65 10.35 -4.78
C THR A 12 -12.61 11.21 -6.05
N GLU A 13 -11.45 11.37 -6.68
CA GLU A 13 -11.40 11.91 -8.04
C GLU A 13 -11.03 10.80 -9.02
N GLU A 14 -12.02 10.39 -9.83
CA GLU A 14 -11.82 9.56 -11.02
C GLU A 14 -10.96 10.36 -12.01
N TYR A 15 -9.65 10.30 -11.83
CA TYR A 15 -8.73 10.61 -12.92
C TYR A 15 -8.82 9.47 -13.92
N GLU A 16 -9.23 9.79 -15.17
CA GLU A 16 -9.12 8.89 -16.33
C GLU A 16 -7.64 8.59 -16.60
N CYS A 17 -7.06 7.70 -15.81
CA CYS A 17 -5.84 7.01 -16.17
C CYS A 17 -6.24 5.96 -17.20
N SER A 18 -5.66 6.02 -18.40
CA SER A 18 -6.04 5.15 -19.52
C SER A 18 -5.74 3.67 -19.24
N ASN A 19 -4.78 3.39 -18.34
CA ASN A 19 -4.51 2.05 -17.82
C ASN A 19 -4.28 2.10 -16.29
N GLU A 20 -5.11 1.38 -15.53
CA GLU A 20 -4.95 1.19 -14.09
C GLU A 20 -4.89 -0.31 -13.78
N LEU A 21 -3.83 -0.75 -13.11
CA LEU A 21 -3.79 -2.06 -12.48
C LEU A 21 -4.49 -1.96 -11.12
N VAL A 22 -5.60 -2.67 -10.95
CA VAL A 22 -6.35 -2.70 -9.69
C VAL A 22 -6.03 -3.98 -8.92
N LEU A 23 -5.46 -3.83 -7.72
CA LEU A 23 -5.20 -4.92 -6.78
C LEU A 23 -6.13 -4.81 -5.58
N LYS A 24 -6.87 -5.87 -5.28
CA LYS A 24 -7.82 -5.90 -4.17
C LYS A 24 -7.37 -6.82 -3.05
N VAL A 25 -7.27 -6.27 -1.85
CA VAL A 25 -6.99 -6.98 -0.60
C VAL A 25 -8.29 -7.12 0.18
N ASP A 26 -8.71 -8.36 0.41
CA ASP A 26 -9.88 -8.70 1.22
C ASP A 26 -9.63 -9.94 2.08
N SER A 27 -10.66 -10.36 2.81
CA SER A 27 -10.63 -11.47 3.77
C SER A 27 -10.26 -12.84 3.19
N THR A 28 -10.20 -12.98 1.85
CA THR A 28 -9.76 -14.22 1.20
C THR A 28 -8.26 -14.46 1.36
N LEU A 29 -7.45 -13.40 1.49
CA LEU A 29 -6.01 -13.46 1.74
C LEU A 29 -5.76 -13.63 3.24
N LYS A 30 -5.39 -14.84 3.67
CA LYS A 30 -5.43 -15.27 5.08
C LYS A 30 -4.22 -14.85 5.91
N ASN A 31 -3.10 -14.54 5.27
CA ASN A 31 -1.87 -14.09 5.93
C ASN A 31 -1.17 -13.03 5.07
N ILE A 32 -0.20 -12.32 5.66
CA ILE A 32 0.49 -11.22 4.96
C ILE A 32 1.29 -11.70 3.73
N TYR A 33 1.82 -12.93 3.76
CA TYR A 33 2.53 -13.51 2.62
C TYR A 33 1.61 -13.79 1.44
N GLU A 34 0.33 -14.09 1.68
CA GLU A 34 -0.66 -14.22 0.62
C GLU A 34 -0.94 -12.89 -0.07
N ILE A 35 -0.91 -11.76 0.66
CA ILE A 35 -0.97 -10.42 0.06
C ILE A 35 0.25 -10.20 -0.85
N TYR A 36 1.46 -10.43 -0.34
CA TYR A 36 2.68 -10.25 -1.14
C TYR A 36 2.71 -11.18 -2.36
N SER A 37 2.21 -12.41 -2.20
CA SER A 37 2.10 -13.39 -3.29
C SER A 37 1.08 -12.96 -4.34
N TYR A 38 -0.07 -12.48 -3.91
CA TYR A 38 -1.12 -11.95 -4.77
C TYR A 38 -0.61 -10.77 -5.62
N PHE A 39 0.08 -9.81 -4.98
CA PHE A 39 0.70 -8.69 -5.69
C PHE A 39 1.68 -9.16 -6.75
N GLY A 40 2.53 -10.14 -6.42
CA GLY A 40 3.52 -10.67 -7.36
C GLY A 40 2.85 -11.30 -8.57
N LYS A 41 1.89 -12.20 -8.34
CA LYS A 41 1.16 -12.87 -9.41
C LYS A 41 0.46 -11.85 -10.33
N GLU A 42 -0.26 -10.90 -9.78
CA GLU A 42 -1.00 -9.93 -10.60
C GLU A 42 -0.06 -8.99 -11.37
N ILE A 43 0.99 -8.48 -10.73
CA ILE A 43 1.95 -7.58 -11.37
C ILE A 43 2.74 -8.32 -12.47
N TYR A 44 3.30 -9.49 -12.19
CA TYR A 44 4.12 -10.24 -13.15
C TYR A 44 3.31 -10.86 -14.29
N ASN A 45 2.02 -11.17 -14.08
CA ASN A 45 1.17 -11.68 -15.15
C ASN A 45 0.79 -10.58 -16.15
N GLN A 46 0.55 -9.36 -15.67
CA GLN A 46 0.08 -8.26 -16.51
C GLN A 46 1.23 -7.47 -17.14
N TYR A 47 2.27 -7.21 -16.37
CA TYR A 47 3.49 -6.58 -16.86
C TYR A 47 4.52 -7.68 -17.09
N ARG A 48 5.13 -7.75 -18.30
CA ARG A 48 6.37 -8.52 -18.54
C ARG A 48 7.56 -7.85 -17.82
N TYR A 49 7.35 -7.53 -16.55
CA TYR A 49 8.26 -6.88 -15.64
C TYR A 49 9.23 -7.95 -15.09
N ILE A 50 10.52 -7.66 -15.16
CA ILE A 50 11.55 -8.44 -14.49
C ILE A 50 11.90 -7.64 -13.24
N ASN A 51 11.49 -8.14 -12.08
CA ASN A 51 11.86 -7.56 -10.80
C ASN A 51 13.37 -7.68 -10.60
N THR A 52 14.10 -6.56 -10.61
CA THR A 52 15.57 -6.63 -10.52
C THR A 52 16.06 -7.01 -9.12
N ILE A 53 15.25 -6.76 -8.09
CA ILE A 53 15.50 -7.22 -6.71
C ILE A 53 15.29 -8.73 -6.59
N LEU A 54 14.33 -9.32 -7.32
CA LEU A 54 14.05 -10.76 -7.33
C LEU A 54 13.94 -11.33 -8.77
N PRO A 55 15.04 -11.42 -9.54
CA PRO A 55 15.04 -11.62 -11.01
C PRO A 55 14.39 -12.91 -11.50
N GLU A 56 14.37 -13.95 -10.66
CA GLU A 56 13.86 -15.29 -11.00
C GLU A 56 12.52 -15.60 -10.33
N ASN A 57 12.00 -14.68 -9.52
CA ASN A 57 10.79 -14.91 -8.75
C ASN A 57 9.56 -14.41 -9.48
N THR A 58 8.69 -15.33 -9.86
CA THR A 58 7.37 -15.02 -10.45
C THR A 58 6.22 -15.30 -9.49
N SER A 59 6.51 -15.67 -8.24
CA SER A 59 5.50 -16.20 -7.30
C SER A 59 5.05 -15.20 -6.25
N TYR A 60 5.91 -14.25 -5.86
CA TYR A 60 5.62 -13.27 -4.82
C TYR A 60 6.33 -11.93 -5.02
N PHE A 61 5.87 -10.91 -4.32
CA PHE A 61 6.39 -9.55 -4.43
C PHE A 61 7.03 -9.12 -3.11
N GLY A 62 8.30 -9.45 -2.93
CA GLY A 62 8.96 -9.34 -1.62
C GLY A 62 8.53 -10.44 -0.63
N ALA A 63 9.48 -10.95 0.15
CA ALA A 63 9.23 -11.99 1.16
C ALA A 63 9.23 -11.45 2.60
N SER A 64 9.27 -10.13 2.76
CA SER A 64 9.30 -9.42 4.03
C SER A 64 8.72 -8.02 3.83
N PRO A 65 8.37 -7.27 4.89
CA PRO A 65 7.95 -5.88 4.75
C PRO A 65 8.95 -5.02 3.97
N ASP A 66 10.24 -5.11 4.30
CA ASP A 66 11.29 -4.37 3.60
C ASP A 66 11.40 -4.82 2.14
N GLY A 67 11.40 -6.13 1.89
CA GLY A 67 11.45 -6.66 0.54
C GLY A 67 10.23 -6.28 -0.30
N PHE A 68 9.04 -6.21 0.30
CA PHE A 68 7.83 -5.72 -0.35
C PHE A 68 7.96 -4.23 -0.69
N SER A 69 8.46 -3.43 0.25
CA SER A 69 8.72 -2.00 0.05
C SER A 69 9.69 -1.75 -1.11
N ASP A 70 10.82 -2.46 -1.14
CA ASP A 70 11.82 -2.31 -2.19
C ASP A 70 11.25 -2.69 -3.57
N CYS A 71 10.56 -3.84 -3.65
CA CYS A 71 9.93 -4.30 -4.89
C CYS A 71 8.85 -3.31 -5.39
N LEU A 72 8.03 -2.78 -4.47
CA LEU A 72 6.97 -1.82 -4.81
C LEU A 72 7.57 -0.52 -5.34
N THR A 73 8.59 -0.01 -4.66
CA THR A 73 9.28 1.22 -5.05
C THR A 73 9.89 1.06 -6.44
N GLU A 74 10.58 -0.06 -6.70
CA GLU A 74 11.16 -0.35 -8.01
C GLU A 74 10.09 -0.41 -9.11
N PHE A 75 9.00 -1.15 -8.87
CA PHE A 75 7.91 -1.27 -9.83
C PHE A 75 7.26 0.09 -10.15
N LEU A 76 6.96 0.91 -9.13
CA LEU A 76 6.39 2.25 -9.32
C LEU A 76 7.33 3.17 -10.11
N HIS A 77 8.64 3.06 -9.90
CA HIS A 77 9.60 3.83 -10.70
C HIS A 77 9.65 3.40 -12.17
N GLN A 78 9.43 2.11 -12.45
CA GLN A 78 9.43 1.56 -13.81
C GLN A 78 8.09 1.67 -14.55
N LEU A 79 6.97 1.84 -13.82
CA LEU A 79 5.65 2.08 -14.41
C LEU A 79 5.70 3.26 -15.39
N ILE A 80 5.17 3.06 -16.59
CA ILE A 80 5.09 4.11 -17.61
C ILE A 80 4.22 5.24 -17.06
N ASN A 81 4.57 6.50 -17.34
CA ASN A 81 3.91 7.67 -16.75
C ASN A 81 2.39 7.76 -17.01
N SER A 82 1.85 7.00 -17.97
CA SER A 82 0.40 6.91 -18.26
C SER A 82 -0.33 5.84 -17.45
N ASP A 83 0.40 4.94 -16.79
CA ASP A 83 -0.12 3.78 -16.08
C ASP A 83 -0.08 4.05 -14.57
N SER A 84 -1.06 3.51 -13.85
CA SER A 84 -1.13 3.63 -12.39
C SER A 84 -1.46 2.30 -11.72
N LEU A 85 -1.03 2.16 -10.47
CA LEU A 85 -1.39 1.09 -9.57
C LEU A 85 -2.44 1.60 -8.57
N ARG A 86 -3.59 0.93 -8.52
CA ARG A 86 -4.61 1.13 -7.49
C ARG A 86 -4.67 -0.07 -6.58
N ILE A 87 -4.60 0.20 -5.28
CA ILE A 87 -4.72 -0.80 -4.25
C ILE A 87 -5.98 -0.53 -3.45
N GLU A 88 -6.89 -1.49 -3.42
CA GLU A 88 -8.11 -1.43 -2.62
C GLU A 88 -8.02 -2.40 -1.45
N ILE A 89 -8.05 -1.89 -0.23
CA ILE A 89 -7.93 -2.68 0.99
C ILE A 89 -9.29 -2.65 1.70
N VAL A 90 -10.11 -3.66 1.40
CA VAL A 90 -11.50 -3.74 1.86
C VAL A 90 -11.60 -4.33 3.25
N SER A 91 -10.82 -5.38 3.52
CA SER A 91 -10.78 -6.06 4.82
C SER A 91 -9.49 -6.86 4.94
N LYS A 92 -9.07 -7.20 6.16
CA LYS A 92 -7.93 -8.10 6.36
C LYS A 92 -8.40 -9.55 6.55
N GLY A 93 -7.56 -10.51 6.19
CA GLY A 93 -7.79 -11.91 6.57
C GLY A 93 -7.65 -12.14 8.07
N GLU A 94 -8.32 -13.18 8.57
CA GLU A 94 -8.33 -13.51 10.00
C GLU A 94 -6.94 -13.78 10.58
N GLY A 95 -6.02 -14.34 9.79
CA GLY A 95 -4.65 -14.62 10.20
C GLY A 95 -3.68 -13.43 10.06
N ILE A 96 -4.15 -12.27 9.62
CA ILE A 96 -3.33 -11.06 9.50
C ILE A 96 -3.48 -10.22 10.76
N SER A 97 -2.37 -9.91 11.42
CA SER A 97 -2.39 -9.06 12.61
C SER A 97 -2.66 -7.59 12.26
N ASP A 98 -3.20 -6.83 13.22
CA ASP A 98 -3.41 -5.37 13.06
C ASP A 98 -2.08 -4.66 12.77
N ASN A 99 -0.99 -5.13 13.39
CA ASN A 99 0.35 -4.61 13.17
C ASN A 99 0.87 -4.87 11.74
N ASP A 100 0.61 -6.05 11.17
CA ASP A 100 1.00 -6.35 9.79
C ASP A 100 0.27 -5.45 8.79
N ILE A 101 -1.04 -5.22 9.01
CA ILE A 101 -1.82 -4.27 8.20
C ILE A 101 -1.29 -2.85 8.36
N TYR A 102 -0.95 -2.44 9.58
CA TYR A 102 -0.34 -1.14 9.82
C TYR A 102 0.97 -0.97 9.05
N ILE A 103 1.90 -1.92 9.14
CA ILE A 103 3.18 -1.89 8.43
C ILE A 103 2.95 -1.85 6.91
N PHE A 104 2.04 -2.69 6.41
CA PHE A 104 1.68 -2.72 5.00
C PHE A 104 1.19 -1.35 4.50
N LEU A 105 0.24 -0.75 5.20
CA LEU A 105 -0.28 0.59 4.89
C LEU A 105 0.81 1.67 4.98
N TYR A 106 1.66 1.59 6.00
CA TYR A 106 2.77 2.52 6.18
C TYR A 106 3.73 2.50 4.99
N ILE A 107 4.03 1.31 4.44
CA ILE A 107 4.86 1.18 3.24
C ILE A 107 4.20 1.85 2.03
N LEU A 108 2.89 1.65 1.83
CA LEU A 108 2.16 2.27 0.72
C LEU A 108 2.18 3.80 0.84
N PHE A 109 1.90 4.35 2.03
CA PHE A 109 1.95 5.79 2.25
C PHE A 109 3.36 6.36 2.10
N SER A 110 4.38 5.64 2.55
CA SER A 110 5.78 6.02 2.38
C SER A 110 6.17 6.08 0.90
N ASN A 111 5.69 5.16 0.07
CA ASN A 111 5.89 5.19 -1.39
C ASN A 111 5.29 6.46 -2.03
N MET A 112 4.08 6.85 -1.63
CA MET A 112 3.45 8.07 -2.15
C MET A 112 4.16 9.34 -1.69
N VAL A 113 4.53 9.42 -0.41
CA VAL A 113 5.05 10.65 0.20
C VAL A 113 6.56 10.83 0.03
N ASN A 114 7.34 9.77 0.28
CA ASN A 114 8.80 9.86 0.35
C ASN A 114 9.48 9.57 -0.99
N TYR A 115 8.85 8.74 -1.83
CA TYR A 115 9.39 8.34 -3.14
C TYR A 115 8.66 9.04 -4.30
N ASN A 116 7.83 10.04 -4.02
CA ASN A 116 7.15 10.88 -5.01
C ASN A 116 6.33 10.08 -6.04
N CYS A 117 5.73 8.96 -5.62
CA CYS A 117 4.91 8.11 -6.48
C CYS A 117 3.41 8.47 -6.42
N GLU A 118 3.05 9.66 -5.94
CA GLU A 118 1.65 10.11 -5.77
C GLU A 118 0.82 10.06 -7.07
N SER A 119 1.44 10.24 -8.24
CA SER A 119 0.77 10.14 -9.54
C SER A 119 0.61 8.71 -10.06
N LYS A 120 1.33 7.74 -9.47
CA LYS A 120 1.39 6.35 -9.94
C LYS A 120 0.76 5.34 -8.97
N LEU A 121 0.55 5.72 -7.72
CA LEU A 121 -0.03 4.87 -6.70
C LEU A 121 -1.28 5.54 -6.09
N ARG A 122 -2.42 4.85 -6.17
CA ARG A 122 -3.67 5.22 -5.49
C ARG A 122 -4.02 4.13 -4.47
N VAL A 123 -4.40 4.53 -3.27
CA VAL A 123 -4.76 3.59 -2.19
C VAL A 123 -6.14 3.92 -1.67
N PHE A 124 -7.03 2.94 -1.67
CA PHE A 124 -8.37 3.02 -1.09
C PHE A 124 -8.46 2.04 0.08
N VAL A 125 -8.95 2.51 1.22
CA VAL A 125 -9.10 1.69 2.42
C VAL A 125 -10.54 1.74 2.93
N SER A 126 -11.05 0.63 3.41
CA SER A 126 -12.31 0.62 4.15
C SER A 126 -12.16 1.31 5.51
N LYS A 127 -13.29 1.69 6.11
CA LYS A 127 -13.32 2.30 7.45
C LYS A 127 -12.63 1.42 8.50
N GLU A 128 -12.87 0.11 8.46
CA GLU A 128 -12.27 -0.85 9.39
C GLU A 128 -10.73 -0.84 9.29
N ILE A 129 -10.20 -0.84 8.07
CA ILE A 129 -8.75 -0.84 7.82
C ILE A 129 -8.13 0.50 8.24
N LEU A 130 -8.83 1.61 7.98
CA LEU A 130 -8.42 2.93 8.45
C LEU A 130 -8.37 2.99 9.99
N ASP A 131 -9.37 2.43 10.67
CA ASP A 131 -9.41 2.38 12.14
C ASP A 131 -8.22 1.61 12.72
N ILE A 132 -7.82 0.50 12.08
CA ILE A 132 -6.59 -0.24 12.46
C ILE A 132 -5.36 0.64 12.33
N TYR A 133 -5.19 1.32 11.19
CA TYR A 133 -4.04 2.20 10.96
C TYR A 133 -3.96 3.33 11.99
N LEU A 134 -5.09 3.98 12.28
CA LEU A 134 -5.16 5.07 13.26
C LEU A 134 -4.89 4.59 14.69
N LYS A 135 -5.39 3.40 15.06
CA LYS A 135 -5.14 2.79 16.36
C LYS A 135 -3.67 2.41 16.54
N GLU A 136 -3.08 1.75 15.55
CA GLU A 136 -1.69 1.27 15.61
C GLU A 136 -0.68 2.41 15.50
N SER A 137 -0.96 3.44 14.67
CA SER A 137 -0.13 4.65 14.64
C SER A 137 -0.12 5.34 16.00
N LYS A 138 -1.28 5.51 16.66
CA LYS A 138 -1.36 6.08 18.02
C LYS A 138 -0.63 5.25 19.06
N ARG A 139 -0.73 3.92 19.00
CA ARG A 139 0.02 3.02 19.89
C ARG A 139 1.54 3.23 19.80
N LEU A 140 2.03 3.60 18.61
CA LEU A 140 3.44 3.94 18.38
C LEU A 140 3.76 5.40 18.73
N LEU A 141 2.78 6.31 18.68
CA LEU A 141 2.90 7.71 19.09
C LEU A 141 2.82 7.91 20.62
N ASP A 142 2.15 7.01 21.35
CA ASP A 142 2.16 6.95 22.83
C ASP A 142 3.57 6.69 23.39
N LEU A 143 4.53 6.30 22.53
CA LEU A 143 5.94 6.27 22.87
C LEU A 143 6.63 7.64 22.80
N ASN A 144 6.04 8.70 22.20
CA ASN A 144 6.69 10.02 22.06
C ASN A 144 5.88 11.22 21.48
N SER A 145 4.58 11.44 21.72
CA SER A 145 3.94 12.67 21.15
C SER A 145 2.64 13.20 21.79
N GLU A 146 2.46 14.53 21.68
CA GLU A 146 1.47 15.37 22.35
C GLU A 146 0.10 15.50 21.64
N PRO A 147 -0.96 15.89 22.37
CA PRO A 147 -2.37 15.85 21.92
C PRO A 147 -2.73 16.75 20.74
N GLU A 148 -1.88 17.71 20.40
CA GLU A 148 -2.11 18.70 19.33
C GLU A 148 -2.00 18.08 17.93
N ASP A 149 -1.56 16.83 17.83
CA ASP A 149 -1.31 16.12 16.58
C ASP A 149 -2.54 15.54 15.85
N PHE A 150 -3.73 15.61 16.46
CA PHE A 150 -4.91 14.94 15.91
C PHE A 150 -6.17 15.81 15.95
N VAL A 151 -6.83 15.95 14.80
CA VAL A 151 -8.24 16.34 14.69
C VAL A 151 -8.98 15.17 14.06
N ILE A 152 -9.99 14.67 14.77
CA ILE A 152 -10.84 13.53 14.39
C ILE A 152 -12.25 14.10 14.24
N TYR A 153 -12.91 13.81 13.12
CA TYR A 153 -14.37 13.92 13.00
C TYR A 153 -15.00 12.54 13.18
#